data_AF-A0A1G5XJQ5-F1
#
_entry.id   AF-A0A1G5XJQ5-F1
#
_cell.length_a   1.000
_cell.length_b   1.000
_cell.length_c   1.000
_cell.angle_alpha   90.00
_cell.angle_beta   90.00
_cell.angle_gamma   90.00
#
_symmetry.space_group_name_H-M   'P 1'
#
loop_
_entity.id
_entity.type
_entity.pdbx_description
1 polymer ?
#
loop_
_entity_poly.entity_id
_entity_poly.type
_entity_poly.pdbx_seq_one_letter_code
_entity_poly.pdbx_strand_id
1 'polypeptide(L)'
;MKINIYYGGRGIIDDPTLSVISQITAVLQELNVKVQQYNLYEQRNGITALPNTLKDADGIILASTVEWFGVGGYMMQFLDACWLYGDKEKIKQIYMAPVVMSTTHGEREGMTNLAAAWEMLGGLPCEGICGYIADTTKLENSSEYSKIIDKKAENIYRTISQKMPVFPASNQAVINKVAVANSIDLTPQESEQLSEYASDDKYVRTQKEDLQELASIFRDKMGQEESAAGSSDEYAKVLKKKFTPVAGVRAKYKIVFQDNSRLKPIVIDVDNSKCDLRCQDEDGCDVVITADQKVFEEILDGHMTFQRAFMGGSVKMKGDFKLLRSMDQLFELMSE
;
A
#
# COMPACT_ATOMS: atom_id res chain seq x y z
N MET A 1 -4.63 -40.57 -1.10
CA MET A 1 -5.41 -39.33 -1.23
C MET A 1 -4.71 -38.24 -0.44
N LYS A 2 -4.52 -37.06 -1.04
CA LYS A 2 -3.93 -35.88 -0.40
C LYS A 2 -4.95 -34.74 -0.35
N ILE A 3 -5.10 -34.13 0.83
CA ILE A 3 -5.94 -32.95 1.03
C ILE A 3 -5.08 -31.81 1.58
N ASN A 4 -5.05 -30.68 0.88
CA ASN A 4 -4.40 -29.47 1.39
C ASN A 4 -5.43 -28.57 2.10
N ILE A 5 -5.11 -28.07 3.28
CA ILE A 5 -5.93 -27.08 3.99
C ILE A 5 -5.26 -25.73 3.85
N TYR A 6 -5.96 -24.74 3.30
CA TYR A 6 -5.50 -23.35 3.29
C TYR A 6 -6.30 -22.59 4.33
N TYR A 7 -5.65 -22.12 5.38
CA TYR A 7 -6.29 -21.38 6.46
C TYR A 7 -5.98 -19.89 6.32
N GLY A 8 -7.03 -19.10 6.04
CA GLY A 8 -6.98 -17.66 5.80
C GLY A 8 -7.37 -16.79 7.00
N GLY A 9 -7.55 -17.37 8.18
CA GLY A 9 -7.69 -16.61 9.41
C GLY A 9 -6.36 -16.04 9.91
N ARG A 10 -6.39 -15.35 11.05
CA ARG A 10 -5.25 -14.61 11.59
C ARG A 10 -4.35 -15.43 12.52
N GLY A 11 -4.71 -16.67 12.83
CA GLY A 11 -3.96 -17.51 13.78
C GLY A 11 -4.09 -17.07 15.23
N ILE A 12 -5.21 -16.44 15.60
CA ILE A 12 -5.46 -16.01 16.98
C ILE A 12 -5.75 -17.26 17.82
N ILE A 13 -5.32 -17.23 19.08
CA ILE A 13 -5.75 -18.20 20.10
C ILE A 13 -7.29 -18.17 20.16
N ASP A 14 -7.92 -19.32 20.34
CA ASP A 14 -9.38 -19.43 20.37
C ASP A 14 -10.07 -19.07 19.04
N ASP A 15 -9.42 -19.33 17.90
CA ASP A 15 -10.09 -19.27 16.61
C ASP A 15 -11.00 -20.51 16.40
N PRO A 16 -12.32 -20.35 16.21
CA PRO A 16 -13.23 -21.47 16.04
C PRO A 16 -12.97 -22.29 14.76
N THR A 17 -12.52 -21.64 13.68
CA THR A 17 -12.17 -22.33 12.43
C THR A 17 -10.96 -23.24 12.65
N LEU A 18 -9.95 -22.81 13.42
CA LEU A 18 -8.78 -23.64 13.74
C LEU A 18 -9.18 -24.91 14.49
N SER A 19 -10.08 -24.79 15.46
CA SER A 19 -10.61 -25.95 16.20
C SER A 19 -11.35 -26.92 15.26
N VAL A 20 -12.22 -26.41 14.38
CA VAL A 20 -12.94 -27.24 13.39
C VAL A 20 -11.97 -27.95 12.44
N ILE A 21 -11.01 -27.25 11.82
CA ILE A 21 -10.09 -27.90 10.87
C ILE A 21 -9.13 -28.87 11.56
N SER A 22 -8.80 -28.65 12.84
CA SER A 22 -7.99 -29.58 13.64
C SER A 22 -8.74 -30.92 13.79
N GLN A 23 -10.02 -30.86 14.15
CA GLN A 23 -10.85 -32.07 14.25
C GLN A 23 -11.07 -32.74 12.88
N ILE A 24 -11.36 -31.97 11.82
CA ILE A 24 -11.45 -32.51 10.45
C ILE A 24 -10.14 -33.20 10.07
N THR A 25 -9.00 -32.61 10.41
CA THR A 25 -7.67 -33.19 10.14
C THR A 25 -7.49 -34.53 10.83
N ALA A 26 -7.87 -34.64 12.11
CA ALA A 26 -7.81 -35.89 12.86
C ALA A 26 -8.64 -37.00 12.18
N VAL A 27 -9.90 -36.73 11.84
CA VAL A 27 -10.78 -37.70 11.16
C VAL A 27 -10.22 -38.11 9.80
N LEU A 28 -9.71 -37.17 9.00
CA LEU A 28 -9.12 -37.48 7.71
C LEU A 28 -7.83 -38.31 7.85
N GLN A 29 -6.99 -38.03 8.85
CA GLN A 29 -5.79 -38.81 9.12
C GLN A 29 -6.11 -40.24 9.58
N GLU A 30 -7.15 -40.44 10.39
CA GLU A 30 -7.65 -41.77 10.75
C GLU A 30 -8.08 -42.58 9.52
N LEU A 31 -8.60 -41.91 8.49
CA LEU A 31 -8.96 -42.49 7.20
C LEU A 31 -7.78 -42.64 6.22
N ASN A 32 -6.54 -42.52 6.70
CA ASN A 32 -5.28 -42.59 5.93
C ASN A 32 -5.16 -41.53 4.82
N VAL A 33 -5.75 -40.35 5.02
CA VAL A 33 -5.57 -39.21 4.11
C VAL A 33 -4.33 -38.42 4.52
N LYS A 34 -3.48 -38.09 3.54
CA LYS A 34 -2.37 -37.16 3.76
C LYS A 34 -2.92 -35.74 3.81
N VAL A 35 -2.98 -35.15 5.01
CA VAL A 35 -3.43 -33.77 5.20
C VAL A 35 -2.22 -32.84 5.33
N GLN A 36 -2.19 -31.75 4.57
CA GLN A 36 -1.15 -30.72 4.66
C GLN A 36 -1.79 -29.34 4.84
N GLN A 37 -1.55 -28.70 5.99
CA GLN A 37 -2.09 -27.38 6.29
C GLN A 37 -1.10 -26.27 5.93
N TYR A 38 -1.61 -25.22 5.30
CA TYR A 38 -0.93 -23.98 4.96
C TYR A 38 -1.63 -22.83 5.67
N ASN A 39 -0.96 -22.25 6.66
CA ASN A 39 -1.40 -21.05 7.34
C ASN A 39 -1.04 -19.83 6.49
N LEU A 40 -2.01 -19.22 5.82
CA LEU A 40 -1.73 -18.16 4.85
C LEU A 40 -1.12 -16.92 5.51
N TYR A 41 -1.43 -16.67 6.79
CA TYR A 41 -0.84 -15.58 7.57
C TYR A 41 0.66 -15.74 7.85
N GLU A 42 1.20 -16.97 7.78
CA GLU A 42 2.63 -17.27 7.89
C GLU A 42 3.34 -17.14 6.54
N GLN A 43 2.58 -17.29 5.44
CA GLN A 43 3.09 -17.32 4.07
C GLN A 43 2.94 -15.98 3.35
N ARG A 44 2.80 -14.86 4.05
CA ARG A 44 2.38 -13.55 3.48
C ARG A 44 3.03 -13.15 2.15
N ASN A 45 4.34 -13.36 2.04
CA ASN A 45 5.11 -13.00 0.85
C ASN A 45 5.20 -14.16 -0.17
N GLY A 46 4.87 -15.38 0.25
CA GLY A 46 4.86 -16.61 -0.55
C GLY A 46 3.49 -17.08 -1.01
N ILE A 47 2.39 -16.36 -0.70
CA ILE A 47 1.03 -16.78 -1.08
C ILE A 47 0.92 -16.98 -2.60
N THR A 48 1.61 -16.15 -3.39
CA THR A 48 1.62 -16.25 -4.85
C THR A 48 2.20 -17.56 -5.37
N ALA A 49 3.07 -18.24 -4.60
CA ALA A 49 3.69 -19.54 -4.90
C ALA A 49 2.87 -20.76 -4.44
N LEU A 50 1.89 -20.57 -3.55
CA LEU A 50 1.08 -21.67 -3.03
C LEU A 50 0.22 -22.41 -4.06
N PRO A 51 -0.23 -21.83 -5.20
CA PRO A 51 -0.90 -22.60 -6.25
C PRO A 51 -0.08 -23.81 -6.73
N ASN A 52 1.24 -23.76 -6.65
CA ASN A 52 2.12 -24.88 -7.04
C ASN A 52 1.90 -26.12 -6.16
N THR A 53 1.37 -25.94 -4.96
CA THR A 53 1.06 -27.04 -4.02
C THR A 53 -0.23 -27.78 -4.38
N LEU A 54 -1.03 -27.28 -5.34
CA LEU A 54 -2.25 -27.94 -5.82
C LEU A 54 -1.96 -29.15 -6.73
N LYS A 55 -0.77 -29.24 -7.33
CA LYS A 55 -0.42 -30.27 -8.32
C LYS A 55 -0.61 -31.70 -7.84
N ASP A 56 -0.38 -31.94 -6.55
CA ASP A 56 -0.44 -33.27 -5.93
C ASP A 56 -1.63 -33.42 -4.98
N ALA A 57 -2.57 -32.46 -4.96
CA ALA A 57 -3.76 -32.50 -4.14
C ALA A 57 -4.94 -33.14 -4.88
N ASP A 58 -5.62 -34.09 -4.24
CA ASP A 58 -6.89 -34.66 -4.74
C ASP A 58 -8.09 -33.80 -4.30
N GLY A 59 -7.92 -33.08 -3.19
CA GLY A 59 -8.89 -32.12 -2.70
C GLY A 59 -8.24 -31.05 -1.83
N ILE A 60 -8.99 -29.99 -1.56
CA ILE A 60 -8.56 -28.90 -0.72
C ILE A 60 -9.66 -28.49 0.25
N ILE A 61 -9.26 -27.88 1.36
CA ILE A 61 -10.16 -27.22 2.30
C ILE A 61 -9.79 -25.74 2.33
N LEU A 62 -10.72 -24.87 1.97
CA LEU A 62 -10.57 -23.43 2.14
C LEU A 62 -11.20 -23.03 3.47
N ALA A 63 -10.35 -22.73 4.45
CA ALA A 63 -10.77 -22.44 5.81
C ALA A 63 -10.59 -20.95 6.12
N SER A 64 -11.62 -20.27 6.62
CA SER A 64 -11.52 -18.86 7.01
C SER A 64 -12.43 -18.52 8.18
N THR A 65 -12.00 -17.58 9.01
CA THR A 65 -12.81 -17.00 10.07
C THR A 65 -13.35 -15.65 9.62
N VAL A 66 -14.66 -15.43 9.75
CA VAL A 66 -15.31 -14.14 9.47
C VAL A 66 -15.44 -13.37 10.78
N GLU A 67 -14.74 -12.24 10.85
CA GLU A 67 -14.76 -11.35 12.00
C GLU A 67 -15.53 -10.04 11.70
N TRP A 68 -15.61 -9.64 10.41
CA TRP A 68 -16.29 -8.42 9.98
C TRP A 68 -17.18 -8.63 8.74
N PHE A 69 -16.69 -8.31 7.53
CA PHE A 69 -17.53 -8.21 6.32
C PHE A 69 -17.29 -9.33 5.28
N GLY A 70 -16.45 -10.30 5.58
CA GLY A 70 -16.18 -11.42 4.67
C GLY A 70 -15.00 -12.28 5.08
N VAL A 71 -14.63 -13.19 4.18
CA VAL A 71 -13.43 -14.03 4.36
C VAL A 71 -12.16 -13.19 4.31
N GLY A 72 -11.13 -13.64 5.02
CA GLY A 72 -9.90 -12.87 5.23
C GLY A 72 -9.15 -12.54 3.94
N GLY A 73 -8.44 -11.40 3.92
CA GLY A 73 -7.70 -10.94 2.75
C GLY A 73 -6.64 -11.91 2.24
N TYR A 74 -6.00 -12.68 3.12
CA TYR A 74 -5.05 -13.71 2.71
C TYR A 74 -5.70 -14.84 1.91
N MET A 75 -6.94 -15.22 2.26
CA MET A 75 -7.70 -16.21 1.49
C MET A 75 -8.00 -15.69 0.08
N MET A 76 -8.42 -14.43 -0.03
CA MET A 76 -8.67 -13.80 -1.32
C MET A 76 -7.40 -13.70 -2.15
N GLN A 77 -6.28 -13.30 -1.55
CA GLN A 77 -4.98 -13.25 -2.23
C GLN A 77 -4.54 -14.64 -2.73
N PHE A 78 -4.83 -15.71 -1.98
CA PHE A 78 -4.56 -17.08 -2.43
C PHE A 78 -5.45 -17.48 -3.61
N LEU A 79 -6.73 -17.11 -3.60
CA LEU A 79 -7.65 -17.37 -4.71
C LEU A 79 -7.26 -16.58 -5.97
N ASP A 80 -6.83 -15.32 -5.81
CA ASP A 80 -6.28 -14.50 -6.90
C ASP A 80 -4.99 -15.12 -7.45
N ALA A 81 -4.11 -15.64 -6.59
CA ALA A 81 -2.93 -16.38 -7.03
C ALA A 81 -3.30 -17.66 -7.79
N CYS A 82 -4.33 -18.39 -7.36
CA CYS A 82 -4.85 -19.54 -8.12
C CYS A 82 -5.47 -19.11 -9.46
N TRP A 83 -6.08 -17.92 -9.51
CA TRP A 83 -6.61 -17.34 -10.75
C TRP A 83 -5.49 -17.04 -11.73
N LEU A 84 -4.43 -16.38 -11.29
CA LEU A 84 -3.32 -15.91 -12.13
C LEU A 84 -2.34 -17.04 -12.48
N TYR A 85 -1.98 -17.86 -11.49
CA TYR A 85 -0.84 -18.78 -11.59
C TYR A 85 -1.22 -20.26 -11.50
N GLY A 86 -2.45 -20.57 -11.11
CA GLY A 86 -2.89 -21.96 -10.94
C GLY A 86 -3.08 -22.70 -12.27
N ASP A 87 -2.56 -23.93 -12.35
CA ASP A 87 -2.83 -24.84 -13.46
C ASP A 87 -4.33 -25.21 -13.52
N LYS A 88 -5.02 -24.66 -14.52
CA LYS A 88 -6.47 -24.82 -14.69
C LYS A 88 -6.88 -26.26 -15.00
N GLU A 89 -6.04 -27.02 -15.69
CA GLU A 89 -6.33 -28.42 -16.00
C GLU A 89 -6.27 -29.31 -14.76
N LYS A 90 -5.41 -28.94 -13.80
CA LYS A 90 -5.37 -29.57 -12.48
C LYS A 90 -6.54 -29.13 -11.62
N ILE A 91 -6.81 -27.82 -11.52
CA ILE A 91 -7.89 -27.29 -10.68
C ILE A 91 -9.25 -27.91 -11.02
N LYS A 92 -9.55 -28.15 -12.31
CA LYS A 92 -10.77 -28.82 -12.77
C LYS A 92 -11.04 -30.20 -12.15
N GLN A 93 -10.01 -30.85 -11.62
CA GLN A 93 -10.09 -32.19 -11.03
C GLN A 93 -10.06 -32.15 -9.50
N ILE A 94 -9.87 -30.97 -8.90
CA ILE A 94 -9.69 -30.81 -7.46
C ILE A 94 -11.00 -30.45 -6.79
N TYR A 95 -11.38 -31.27 -5.81
CA TYR A 95 -12.52 -31.00 -4.94
C TYR A 95 -12.19 -29.94 -3.88
N MET A 96 -13.15 -29.09 -3.53
CA MET A 96 -12.95 -28.08 -2.49
C MET A 96 -14.10 -28.06 -1.49
N ALA A 97 -13.78 -28.24 -0.21
CA ALA A 97 -14.73 -28.07 0.89
C ALA A 97 -14.48 -26.72 1.61
N PRO A 98 -15.46 -25.81 1.67
CA PRO A 98 -15.31 -24.58 2.43
C PRO A 98 -15.56 -24.84 3.93
N VAL A 99 -14.70 -24.28 4.79
CA VAL A 99 -14.86 -24.31 6.26
C VAL A 99 -14.86 -22.86 6.74
N VAL A 100 -16.03 -22.33 7.12
CA VAL A 100 -16.14 -20.90 7.49
C VAL A 100 -16.82 -20.73 8.84
N MET A 101 -16.08 -20.33 9.86
CA MET A 101 -16.67 -19.95 11.15
C MET A 101 -16.76 -18.44 11.30
N SER A 102 -17.64 -17.96 12.15
CA SER A 102 -17.71 -16.54 12.53
C SER A 102 -17.85 -16.37 14.03
N THR A 103 -17.28 -15.29 14.56
CA THR A 103 -17.52 -14.83 15.94
C THR A 103 -18.62 -13.76 16.01
N THR A 104 -19.11 -13.28 14.86
CA THR A 104 -20.14 -12.25 14.73
C THR A 104 -21.27 -12.70 13.79
N HIS A 105 -21.08 -12.60 12.47
CA HIS A 105 -21.98 -13.07 11.42
C HIS A 105 -21.22 -13.17 10.08
N GLY A 106 -21.87 -13.67 9.03
CA GLY A 106 -21.35 -13.64 7.66
C GLY A 106 -20.70 -14.95 7.20
N GLU A 107 -20.77 -15.99 8.02
CA GLU A 107 -20.20 -17.30 7.74
C GLU A 107 -20.85 -17.99 6.53
N ARG A 108 -22.16 -17.79 6.33
CA ARG A 108 -22.89 -18.37 5.20
C ARG A 108 -22.51 -17.71 3.88
N GLU A 109 -22.42 -16.38 3.88
CA GLU A 109 -21.95 -15.58 2.75
C GLU A 109 -20.50 -15.93 2.44
N GLY A 110 -19.65 -16.06 3.46
CA GLY A 110 -18.26 -16.49 3.31
C GLY A 110 -18.15 -17.88 2.69
N MET A 111 -18.93 -18.86 3.15
CA MET A 111 -18.95 -20.21 2.58
C MET A 111 -19.39 -20.19 1.11
N THR A 112 -20.43 -19.42 0.80
CA THR A 112 -20.94 -19.27 -0.57
C THR A 112 -19.92 -18.60 -1.48
N ASN A 113 -19.22 -17.59 -0.97
CA ASN A 113 -18.18 -16.88 -1.70
C ASN A 113 -17.00 -17.81 -2.06
N LEU A 114 -16.51 -18.60 -1.10
CA LEU A 114 -15.42 -19.57 -1.37
C LEU A 114 -15.84 -20.64 -2.39
N ALA A 115 -17.08 -21.15 -2.29
CA ALA A 115 -17.62 -22.09 -3.26
C ALA A 115 -17.67 -21.46 -4.68
N ALA A 116 -18.26 -20.27 -4.80
CA ALA A 116 -18.35 -19.57 -6.08
C ALA A 116 -16.96 -19.25 -6.67
N ALA A 117 -16.00 -18.83 -5.84
CA ALA A 117 -14.64 -18.55 -6.28
C ALA A 117 -13.95 -19.80 -6.84
N TRP A 118 -14.08 -20.95 -6.16
CA TRP A 118 -13.49 -22.20 -6.62
C TRP A 118 -14.17 -22.75 -7.88
N GLU A 119 -15.49 -22.62 -7.99
CA GLU A 119 -16.24 -22.94 -9.22
C GLU A 119 -15.75 -22.10 -10.40
N MET A 120 -15.55 -20.79 -10.20
CA MET A 120 -15.05 -19.89 -11.24
C MET A 120 -13.63 -20.24 -11.69
N LEU A 121 -12.79 -20.74 -10.76
CA LEU A 121 -11.45 -21.27 -11.09
C LEU A 121 -11.49 -22.58 -11.88
N GLY A 122 -12.65 -23.22 -11.93
CA GLY A 122 -12.89 -24.44 -12.68
C GLY A 122 -13.07 -25.69 -11.82
N GLY A 123 -12.86 -25.59 -10.50
CA GLY A 123 -12.79 -26.72 -9.60
C GLY A 123 -14.15 -27.24 -9.12
N LEU A 124 -14.11 -28.27 -8.29
CA LEU A 124 -15.28 -29.05 -7.89
C LEU A 124 -15.68 -28.75 -6.44
N PRO A 125 -16.57 -27.78 -6.16
CA PRO A 125 -17.01 -27.53 -4.80
C PRO A 125 -17.77 -28.74 -4.25
N CYS A 126 -17.54 -29.05 -2.98
CA CYS A 126 -18.32 -30.03 -2.23
C CYS A 126 -18.90 -29.41 -0.96
N GLU A 127 -19.74 -30.20 -0.28
CA GLU A 127 -20.43 -29.73 0.91
C GLU A 127 -19.45 -29.44 2.05
N GLY A 128 -19.38 -28.17 2.44
CA GLY A 128 -18.56 -27.69 3.54
C GLY A 128 -19.29 -27.63 4.88
N ILE A 129 -18.72 -26.81 5.77
CA ILE A 129 -19.26 -26.50 7.08
C ILE A 129 -19.13 -25.00 7.35
N CYS A 130 -20.20 -24.38 7.85
CA CYS A 130 -20.15 -23.03 8.37
C CYS A 130 -20.91 -22.93 9.69
N GLY A 131 -20.50 -22.02 10.57
CA GLY A 131 -21.13 -21.87 11.87
C GLY A 131 -20.72 -20.62 12.63
N TYR A 132 -21.65 -20.11 13.43
CA TYR A 132 -21.38 -19.06 14.40
C TYR A 132 -20.94 -19.67 15.74
N ILE A 133 -19.74 -19.33 16.18
CA ILE A 133 -19.16 -19.77 17.46
C ILE A 133 -18.54 -18.55 18.13
N ALA A 134 -19.25 -17.98 19.10
CA ALA A 134 -18.74 -16.86 19.91
C ALA A 134 -17.73 -17.31 20.99
N ASP A 135 -17.81 -18.58 21.39
CA ASP A 135 -17.05 -19.14 22.50
C ASP A 135 -16.56 -20.54 22.09
N THR A 136 -15.26 -20.64 21.82
CA THR A 136 -14.61 -21.88 21.39
C THR A 136 -14.65 -22.98 22.44
N THR A 137 -14.78 -22.65 23.72
CA THR A 137 -14.88 -23.67 24.77
C THR A 137 -16.15 -24.52 24.59
N LYS A 138 -17.22 -23.95 24.05
CA LYS A 138 -18.45 -24.70 23.70
C LYS A 138 -18.25 -25.62 22.52
N LEU A 139 -17.41 -25.22 21.56
CA LEU A 139 -17.07 -26.04 20.41
C LEU A 139 -16.29 -27.29 20.85
N GLU A 140 -15.31 -27.11 21.71
CA GLU A 140 -14.43 -28.19 22.19
C GLU A 140 -15.13 -29.15 23.16
N ASN A 141 -16.03 -28.65 24.01
CA ASN A 141 -16.70 -29.47 25.02
C ASN A 141 -18.04 -30.07 24.55
N SER A 142 -18.53 -29.72 23.36
CA SER A 142 -19.81 -30.19 22.86
C SER A 142 -19.67 -31.47 22.04
N SER A 143 -20.16 -32.58 22.60
CA SER A 143 -20.26 -33.86 21.86
C SER A 143 -21.18 -33.78 20.63
N GLU A 144 -22.10 -32.82 20.58
CA GLU A 144 -22.99 -32.63 19.42
C GLU A 144 -22.27 -31.93 18.27
N TYR A 145 -21.50 -30.88 18.55
CA TYR A 145 -20.70 -30.20 17.53
C TYR A 145 -19.61 -31.11 16.99
N SER A 146 -18.95 -31.87 17.87
CA SER A 146 -17.96 -32.86 17.45
C SER A 146 -18.55 -33.87 16.45
N LYS A 147 -19.72 -34.45 16.73
CA LYS A 147 -20.42 -35.36 15.80
C LYS A 147 -20.79 -34.71 14.47
N ILE A 148 -21.13 -33.43 14.45
CA ILE A 148 -21.44 -32.70 13.21
C ILE A 148 -20.17 -32.55 12.36
N ILE A 149 -19.06 -32.17 12.99
CA ILE A 149 -17.77 -32.00 12.32
C ILE A 149 -17.28 -33.34 11.76
N ASP A 150 -17.39 -34.43 12.52
CA ASP A 150 -16.99 -35.77 12.07
C ASP A 150 -17.78 -36.22 10.84
N LYS A 151 -19.12 -36.08 10.89
CA LYS A 151 -19.98 -36.42 9.74
C LYS A 151 -19.63 -35.60 8.49
N LYS A 152 -19.28 -34.33 8.67
CA LYS A 152 -18.85 -33.46 7.57
C LYS A 152 -17.49 -33.88 7.02
N ALA A 153 -16.52 -34.20 7.88
CA ALA A 153 -15.22 -34.71 7.48
C ALA A 153 -15.33 -36.05 6.71
N GLU A 154 -16.16 -36.98 7.16
CA GLU A 154 -16.46 -38.23 6.46
C GLU A 154 -17.10 -37.99 5.08
N ASN A 155 -18.01 -37.00 4.99
CA ASN A 155 -18.63 -36.64 3.72
C ASN A 155 -17.62 -36.05 2.74
N ILE A 156 -16.70 -35.19 3.21
CA ILE A 156 -15.58 -34.66 2.42
C ILE A 156 -14.73 -35.83 1.91
N TYR A 157 -14.30 -36.72 2.80
CA TYR A 157 -13.54 -37.91 2.42
C TYR A 157 -14.25 -38.73 1.34
N ARG A 158 -15.53 -39.06 1.54
CA ARG A 158 -16.33 -39.88 0.63
C ARG A 158 -16.44 -39.23 -0.74
N THR A 159 -16.75 -37.93 -0.77
CA THR A 159 -16.93 -37.18 -2.02
C THR A 159 -15.67 -37.22 -2.88
N ILE A 160 -14.50 -37.00 -2.26
CA ILE A 160 -13.20 -36.95 -2.94
C ILE A 160 -12.75 -38.36 -3.35
N SER A 161 -12.78 -39.32 -2.41
CA SER A 161 -12.30 -40.69 -2.65
C SER A 161 -13.11 -41.43 -3.71
N GLN A 162 -14.42 -41.17 -3.77
CA GLN A 162 -15.32 -41.78 -4.77
C GLN A 162 -15.42 -40.96 -6.06
N LYS A 163 -14.77 -39.80 -6.14
CA LYS A 163 -14.85 -38.87 -7.28
C LYS A 163 -16.30 -38.59 -7.66
N MET A 164 -17.12 -38.20 -6.67
CA MET A 164 -18.54 -37.96 -6.90
C MET A 164 -18.74 -36.83 -7.94
N PRO A 165 -19.65 -36.99 -8.91
CA PRO A 165 -19.91 -35.96 -9.90
C PRO A 165 -20.52 -34.72 -9.25
N VAL A 166 -20.08 -33.53 -9.69
CA VAL A 166 -20.65 -32.24 -9.29
C VAL A 166 -21.52 -31.71 -10.43
N PHE A 167 -22.66 -31.12 -10.10
CA PHE A 167 -23.53 -30.51 -11.10
C PHE A 167 -22.85 -29.29 -11.73
N PRO A 168 -23.05 -29.05 -13.04
CA PRO A 168 -22.48 -27.88 -13.69
C PRO A 168 -23.11 -26.59 -13.15
N ALA A 169 -22.29 -25.61 -12.81
CA ALA A 169 -22.71 -24.31 -12.28
C ALA A 169 -22.84 -23.25 -13.39
N SER A 170 -23.77 -22.31 -13.23
CA SER A 170 -24.08 -21.29 -14.23
C SER A 170 -22.94 -20.28 -14.45
N ASN A 171 -22.26 -19.88 -13.37
CA ASN A 171 -21.05 -19.05 -13.40
C ASN A 171 -19.94 -19.66 -14.27
N GLN A 172 -19.73 -20.97 -14.17
CA GLN A 172 -18.74 -21.69 -14.98
C GLN A 172 -19.15 -21.73 -16.46
N ALA A 173 -20.44 -21.88 -16.75
CA ALA A 173 -20.96 -21.83 -18.11
C ALA A 173 -20.83 -20.44 -18.76
N VAL A 174 -20.91 -19.36 -17.97
CA VAL A 174 -20.73 -17.98 -18.44
C VAL A 174 -19.27 -17.68 -18.76
N ILE A 175 -18.33 -18.09 -17.89
CA ILE A 175 -16.89 -17.91 -18.13
C ILE A 175 -16.48 -18.53 -19.46
N ASN A 176 -16.89 -19.77 -19.73
CA ASN A 176 -16.56 -20.46 -20.99
C ASN A 176 -17.14 -19.78 -22.26
N LYS A 177 -18.18 -18.96 -22.13
CA LYS A 177 -18.87 -18.31 -23.25
C LYS A 177 -18.47 -16.84 -23.46
N VAL A 178 -18.09 -16.15 -22.39
CA VAL A 178 -17.89 -14.69 -22.37
C VAL A 178 -16.42 -14.30 -22.18
N ALA A 179 -15.60 -15.16 -21.58
CA ALA A 179 -14.17 -14.87 -21.37
C ALA A 179 -13.37 -15.02 -22.68
N VAL A 180 -13.54 -14.04 -23.56
CA VAL A 180 -12.52 -13.60 -24.53
C VAL A 180 -11.77 -12.42 -23.89
N ALA A 181 -11.32 -12.61 -22.65
CA ALA A 181 -10.35 -11.70 -22.05
C ALA A 181 -8.98 -12.23 -22.45
N ASN A 182 -8.08 -11.34 -22.89
CA ASN A 182 -6.69 -11.65 -23.26
C ASN A 182 -5.95 -12.27 -22.06
N SER A 183 -6.19 -13.55 -21.75
CA SER A 183 -5.35 -14.33 -20.87
C SER A 183 -4.06 -14.59 -21.65
N ILE A 184 -2.94 -14.18 -21.07
CA ILE A 184 -1.64 -14.66 -21.54
C ILE A 184 -1.69 -16.17 -21.34
N ASP A 185 -1.73 -16.95 -22.42
CA ASP A 185 -1.67 -18.41 -22.37
C ASP A 185 -0.26 -18.81 -21.94
N LEU A 186 -0.01 -18.73 -20.64
CA LEU A 186 1.20 -19.23 -20.01
C LEU A 186 1.07 -20.74 -19.89
N THR A 187 2.11 -21.45 -20.28
CA THR A 187 2.25 -22.87 -19.94
C THR A 187 2.33 -23.03 -18.41
N PRO A 188 1.96 -24.19 -17.84
CA PRO A 188 2.07 -24.42 -16.41
C PRO A 188 3.48 -24.13 -15.86
N GLN A 189 4.53 -24.42 -16.65
CA GLN A 189 5.92 -24.14 -16.29
C GLN A 189 6.23 -22.64 -16.23
N GLU A 190 5.76 -21.85 -17.20
CA GLU A 190 5.91 -20.39 -17.20
C GLU A 190 5.14 -19.74 -16.05
N SER A 191 3.94 -20.26 -15.78
CA SER A 191 3.09 -19.81 -14.68
C SER A 191 3.76 -20.03 -13.31
N GLU A 192 4.38 -21.18 -13.10
CA GLU A 192 5.14 -21.50 -11.88
C GLU A 192 6.37 -20.60 -11.72
N GLN A 193 7.15 -20.40 -12.78
CA GLN A 193 8.31 -19.52 -12.75
C GLN A 193 7.91 -18.08 -12.45
N LEU A 194 6.82 -17.60 -13.06
CA LEU A 194 6.27 -16.27 -12.80
C LEU A 194 5.75 -16.14 -11.37
N SER A 195 5.12 -17.20 -10.85
CA SER A 195 4.63 -17.27 -9.47
C SER A 195 5.77 -17.23 -8.45
N GLU A 196 6.84 -17.99 -8.67
CA GLU A 196 8.06 -17.92 -7.86
C GLU A 196 8.70 -16.54 -7.95
N TYR A 197 8.84 -15.99 -9.15
CA TYR A 197 9.39 -14.65 -9.36
C TYR A 197 8.55 -13.55 -8.69
N ALA A 198 7.22 -13.64 -8.77
CA ALA A 198 6.32 -12.70 -8.11
C ALA A 198 6.30 -12.86 -6.58
N SER A 199 6.64 -14.04 -6.06
CA SER A 199 6.81 -14.32 -4.63
C SER A 199 8.17 -13.86 -4.09
N ASP A 200 9.18 -13.70 -4.96
CA ASP A 200 10.52 -13.33 -4.55
C ASP A 200 10.61 -11.83 -4.27
N ASP A 201 10.32 -11.50 -3.01
CA ASP A 201 10.53 -10.19 -2.39
C ASP A 201 11.93 -9.62 -2.64
N LYS A 202 12.93 -10.46 -2.97
CA LYS A 202 14.29 -10.02 -3.21
C LYS A 202 14.38 -9.16 -4.46
N TYR A 203 13.62 -9.41 -5.53
CA TYR A 203 13.63 -8.58 -6.74
C TYR A 203 12.86 -7.26 -6.55
N VAL A 204 11.79 -7.27 -5.75
CA VAL A 204 11.05 -6.06 -5.35
C VAL A 204 11.89 -5.22 -4.37
N ARG A 205 12.67 -5.88 -3.50
CA ARG A 205 13.71 -5.24 -2.68
C ARG A 205 14.83 -4.72 -3.53
N THR A 206 15.37 -5.44 -4.51
CA THR A 206 16.38 -4.91 -5.44
C THR A 206 15.82 -3.73 -6.22
N GLN A 207 14.55 -3.72 -6.65
CA GLN A 207 13.97 -2.52 -7.27
C GLN A 207 13.75 -1.35 -6.29
N LYS A 208 13.47 -1.63 -5.01
CA LYS A 208 13.36 -0.59 -3.96
C LYS A 208 14.72 -0.09 -3.47
N GLU A 209 15.70 -0.97 -3.39
CA GLU A 209 17.11 -0.72 -3.08
C GLU A 209 17.74 -0.01 -4.27
N ASP A 210 17.49 -0.42 -5.51
CA ASP A 210 17.83 0.30 -6.74
C ASP A 210 17.07 1.62 -6.83
N LEU A 211 15.83 1.76 -6.33
CA LEU A 211 15.18 3.07 -6.22
C LEU A 211 15.83 3.93 -5.15
N GLN A 212 16.27 3.34 -4.03
CA GLN A 212 17.01 4.04 -2.98
C GLN A 212 18.45 4.34 -3.39
N GLU A 213 19.05 3.52 -4.23
CA GLU A 213 20.39 3.64 -4.79
C GLU A 213 20.36 4.58 -6.00
N LEU A 214 19.31 4.57 -6.81
CA LEU A 214 19.02 5.63 -7.79
C LEU A 214 18.67 6.93 -7.09
N ALA A 215 18.01 6.92 -5.92
CA ALA A 215 17.75 8.11 -5.12
C ALA A 215 18.95 8.56 -4.29
N SER A 216 19.90 7.68 -3.99
CA SER A 216 21.18 8.01 -3.34
C SER A 216 22.19 8.46 -4.39
N ILE A 217 22.21 7.88 -5.58
CA ILE A 217 22.93 8.33 -6.78
C ILE A 217 22.28 9.61 -7.31
N PHE A 218 20.95 9.79 -7.25
CA PHE A 218 20.33 11.10 -7.51
C PHE A 218 20.69 12.08 -6.41
N ARG A 219 20.81 11.67 -5.13
CA ARG A 219 21.31 12.54 -4.05
C ARG A 219 22.80 12.84 -4.11
N ASP A 220 23.61 11.93 -4.65
CA ASP A 220 25.07 12.07 -4.77
C ASP A 220 25.42 12.80 -6.08
N LYS A 221 24.64 12.57 -7.15
CA LYS A 221 24.69 13.40 -8.37
C LYS A 221 24.05 14.77 -8.14
N MET A 222 22.99 14.89 -7.32
CA MET A 222 22.51 16.19 -6.79
C MET A 222 23.42 16.75 -5.68
N GLY A 223 24.26 15.93 -5.07
CA GLY A 223 25.34 16.34 -4.17
C GLY A 223 26.55 16.89 -4.93
N GLN A 224 26.59 16.70 -6.26
CA GLN A 224 27.50 17.39 -7.18
C GLN A 224 26.78 18.45 -8.02
N GLU A 225 25.44 18.47 -8.02
CA GLU A 225 24.60 19.57 -8.52
C GLU A 225 23.99 20.40 -7.38
N GLU A 226 24.75 20.60 -6.29
CA GLU A 226 24.51 21.66 -5.30
C GLU A 226 24.91 23.03 -5.89
N SER A 227 24.50 23.29 -7.14
CA SER A 227 24.64 24.57 -7.86
C SER A 227 23.29 25.26 -8.10
N ALA A 228 22.23 24.79 -7.44
CA ALA A 228 20.89 25.40 -7.51
C ALA A 228 20.40 25.94 -6.14
N ALA A 229 21.29 26.15 -5.18
CA ALA A 229 21.01 27.08 -4.08
C ALA A 229 21.30 28.49 -4.61
N GLY A 230 20.25 29.27 -4.85
CA GLY A 230 20.35 30.63 -5.36
C GLY A 230 21.40 31.41 -4.58
N SER A 231 22.44 31.89 -5.26
CA SER A 231 23.44 32.72 -4.59
C SER A 231 22.80 34.06 -4.20
N SER A 232 23.30 34.73 -3.15
CA SER A 232 22.83 36.09 -2.79
C SER A 232 22.83 37.05 -3.99
N ASP A 233 23.77 36.86 -4.93
CA ASP A 233 23.89 37.65 -6.17
C ASP A 233 22.75 37.37 -7.16
N GLU A 234 22.23 36.14 -7.24
CA GLU A 234 21.08 35.80 -8.09
C GLU A 234 19.78 36.40 -7.54
N TYR A 235 19.58 36.30 -6.22
CA TYR A 235 18.45 36.97 -5.57
C TYR A 235 18.49 38.48 -5.76
N ALA A 236 19.66 39.10 -5.64
CA ALA A 236 19.82 40.52 -5.91
C ALA A 236 19.50 40.88 -7.38
N LYS A 237 19.86 40.03 -8.35
CA LYS A 237 19.49 40.23 -9.76
C LYS A 237 17.98 40.14 -9.98
N VAL A 238 17.31 39.18 -9.35
CA VAL A 238 15.84 39.01 -9.46
C VAL A 238 15.12 40.22 -8.86
N LEU A 239 15.51 40.66 -7.67
CA LEU A 239 14.98 41.88 -7.05
C LEU A 239 15.18 43.10 -7.94
N LYS A 240 16.38 43.27 -8.52
CA LYS A 240 16.67 44.38 -9.42
C LYS A 240 15.77 44.39 -10.66
N LYS A 241 15.38 43.22 -11.16
CA LYS A 241 14.49 43.08 -12.32
C LYS A 241 13.03 43.40 -11.99
N LYS A 242 12.58 43.12 -10.76
CA LYS A 242 11.22 43.38 -10.28
C LYS A 242 11.03 44.75 -9.63
N PHE A 243 12.04 45.61 -9.68
CA PHE A 243 11.99 46.94 -9.05
C PHE A 243 11.16 47.93 -9.87
N THR A 244 10.17 48.53 -9.21
CA THR A 244 9.32 49.59 -9.76
C THR A 244 9.50 50.86 -8.91
N PRO A 245 10.02 51.96 -9.49
CA PRO A 245 10.31 53.16 -8.72
C PRO A 245 9.03 53.85 -8.23
N VAL A 246 8.94 54.10 -6.92
CA VAL A 246 7.85 54.85 -6.28
C VAL A 246 8.37 56.22 -5.86
N ALA A 247 7.71 57.30 -6.33
CA ALA A 247 8.12 58.67 -6.04
C ALA A 247 8.04 58.98 -4.53
N GLY A 248 9.11 59.54 -3.97
CA GLY A 248 9.15 59.96 -2.56
C GLY A 248 9.64 58.90 -1.57
N VAL A 249 10.06 57.72 -2.02
CA VAL A 249 10.63 56.68 -1.15
C VAL A 249 12.16 56.77 -1.14
N ARG A 250 12.73 56.95 0.05
CA ARG A 250 14.17 56.87 0.34
C ARG A 250 14.36 55.95 1.53
N ALA A 251 14.99 54.80 1.32
CA ALA A 251 15.18 53.81 2.37
C ALA A 251 16.29 52.83 2.02
N LYS A 252 17.04 52.41 3.04
CA LYS A 252 18.01 51.33 2.97
C LYS A 252 17.49 50.10 3.70
N TYR A 253 17.25 49.01 2.96
CA TYR A 253 16.79 47.73 3.48
C TYR A 253 17.95 46.73 3.55
N LYS A 254 17.90 45.81 4.52
CA LYS A 254 18.86 44.70 4.65
C LYS A 254 18.11 43.40 4.90
N ILE A 255 18.39 42.38 4.11
CA ILE A 255 17.81 41.04 4.26
C ILE A 255 18.91 40.10 4.72
N VAL A 256 18.65 39.40 5.83
CA VAL A 256 19.55 38.43 6.46
C VAL A 256 18.87 37.06 6.44
N PHE A 257 19.61 36.03 6.07
CA PHE A 257 19.11 34.65 6.03
C PHE A 257 19.46 33.93 7.34
N GLN A 258 18.45 33.40 8.04
CA GLN A 258 18.61 32.78 9.37
C GLN A 258 19.00 31.28 9.30
N ASP A 259 18.58 30.60 8.24
CA ASP A 259 18.70 29.15 8.03
C ASP A 259 19.87 28.75 7.12
N ASN A 260 20.49 29.70 6.42
CA ASN A 260 21.61 29.43 5.50
C ASN A 260 22.79 30.40 5.70
N SER A 261 23.83 29.92 6.39
CA SER A 261 25.06 30.68 6.65
C SER A 261 25.95 30.90 5.43
N ARG A 262 25.66 30.27 4.28
CA ARG A 262 26.37 30.50 3.02
C ARG A 262 25.87 31.74 2.28
N LEU A 263 24.67 32.23 2.60
CA LEU A 263 24.08 33.42 1.98
C LEU A 263 24.58 34.69 2.67
N LYS A 264 25.13 35.62 1.88
CA LYS A 264 25.48 36.96 2.35
C LYS A 264 24.23 37.81 2.48
N PRO A 265 24.18 38.73 3.47
CA PRO A 265 23.11 39.71 3.56
C PRO A 265 22.97 40.53 2.28
N ILE A 266 21.73 40.80 1.89
CA ILE A 266 21.41 41.62 0.71
C ILE A 266 20.98 43.00 1.20
N VAL A 267 21.72 44.03 0.84
CA VAL A 267 21.40 45.43 1.13
C VAL A 267 20.82 46.05 -0.12
N ILE A 268 19.67 46.71 0.04
CA ILE A 268 18.92 47.39 -1.01
C ILE A 268 18.87 48.87 -0.64
N ASP A 269 19.54 49.71 -1.40
CA ASP A 269 19.58 51.16 -1.22
C ASP A 269 18.68 51.83 -2.28
N VAL A 270 17.59 52.45 -1.83
CA VAL A 270 16.60 53.09 -2.70
C VAL A 270 16.63 54.59 -2.48
N ASP A 271 16.95 55.34 -3.53
CA ASP A 271 16.82 56.80 -3.59
C ASP A 271 15.92 57.21 -4.76
N ASN A 272 14.62 57.35 -4.48
CA ASN A 272 13.57 57.66 -5.45
C ASN A 272 13.54 56.70 -6.64
N SER A 273 14.18 57.08 -7.75
CA SER A 273 14.18 56.33 -9.00
C SER A 273 15.39 55.40 -9.16
N LYS A 274 16.35 55.42 -8.22
CA LYS A 274 17.55 54.58 -8.26
C LYS A 274 17.48 53.51 -7.18
N CYS A 275 17.84 52.29 -7.56
CA CYS A 275 17.93 51.13 -6.67
C CYS A 275 19.28 50.44 -6.87
N ASP A 276 20.11 50.46 -5.83
CA ASP A 276 21.40 49.79 -5.79
C ASP A 276 21.32 48.61 -4.82
N LEU A 277 21.68 47.41 -5.31
CA LEU A 277 21.71 46.20 -4.50
C LEU A 277 23.16 45.75 -4.28
N ARG A 278 23.49 45.40 -3.04
CA ARG A 278 24.82 44.94 -2.63
C ARG A 278 24.71 43.70 -1.75
N CYS A 279 25.44 42.65 -2.08
CA CYS A 279 25.47 41.40 -1.31
C CYS A 279 26.62 41.41 -0.30
N GLN A 280 26.59 42.40 0.59
CA GLN A 280 27.58 42.61 1.64
C GLN A 280 26.89 42.96 2.95
N ASP A 281 27.54 42.64 4.06
CA ASP A 281 27.06 43.05 5.37
C ASP A 281 27.37 44.54 5.58
N GLU A 282 26.34 45.38 5.64
CA GLU A 282 26.46 46.83 5.86
C GLU A 282 25.64 47.23 7.10
N ASP A 283 26.18 48.14 7.90
CA ASP A 283 25.52 48.71 9.08
C ASP A 283 24.89 50.07 8.75
N GLY A 284 23.81 50.43 9.45
CA GLY A 284 23.08 51.69 9.22
C GLY A 284 21.91 51.60 8.22
N CYS A 285 21.22 50.45 8.19
CA CYS A 285 20.00 50.27 7.39
C CYS A 285 18.75 50.72 8.16
N ASP A 286 17.79 51.33 7.46
CA ASP A 286 16.53 51.82 8.04
C ASP A 286 15.58 50.67 8.41
N VAL A 287 15.69 49.54 7.70
CA VAL A 287 14.93 48.31 7.95
C VAL A 287 15.83 47.10 7.76
N VAL A 288 15.88 46.25 8.78
CA VAL A 288 16.56 44.94 8.74
C VAL A 288 15.51 43.84 8.83
N ILE A 289 15.49 42.97 7.84
CA ILE A 289 14.59 41.84 7.68
C ILE A 289 15.40 40.57 7.88
N THR A 290 14.88 39.64 8.67
CA THR A 290 15.46 38.32 8.82
C THR A 290 14.43 37.25 8.49
N ALA A 291 14.77 36.40 7.53
CA ALA A 291 13.89 35.40 6.96
C ALA A 291 14.66 34.10 6.70
N ASP A 292 13.94 33.01 6.53
CA ASP A 292 14.49 31.76 5.99
C ASP A 292 14.57 31.85 4.47
N GLN A 293 15.52 31.14 3.85
CA GLN A 293 15.71 31.16 2.39
C GLN A 293 14.42 30.81 1.64
N LYS A 294 13.71 29.78 2.09
CA LYS A 294 12.45 29.34 1.47
C LYS A 294 11.36 30.41 1.51
N VAL A 295 11.22 31.09 2.65
CA VAL A 295 10.25 32.17 2.84
C VAL A 295 10.56 33.35 1.92
N PHE A 296 11.85 33.62 1.70
CA PHE A 296 12.30 34.66 0.80
C PHE A 296 12.07 34.30 -0.68
N GLU A 297 12.27 33.05 -1.07
CA GLU A 297 11.94 32.53 -2.41
C GLU A 297 10.43 32.63 -2.69
N GLU A 298 9.57 32.26 -1.75
CA GLU A 298 8.11 32.41 -1.88
C GLU A 298 7.68 33.88 -2.06
N ILE A 299 8.41 34.81 -1.43
CA ILE A 299 8.19 36.25 -1.63
C ILE A 299 8.64 36.68 -3.03
N LEU A 300 9.81 36.21 -3.48
CA LEU A 300 10.31 36.52 -4.82
C LEU A 300 9.41 35.95 -5.93
N ASP A 301 8.79 34.79 -5.72
CA ASP A 301 7.86 34.17 -6.68
C ASP A 301 6.46 34.80 -6.65
N GLY A 302 6.19 35.65 -5.67
CA GLY A 302 4.97 36.43 -5.56
C GLY A 302 3.79 35.70 -4.90
N HIS A 303 4.08 34.59 -4.22
CA HIS A 303 3.10 33.88 -3.40
C HIS A 303 2.83 34.59 -2.07
N MET A 304 3.75 35.47 -1.63
CA MET A 304 3.69 36.18 -0.36
C MET A 304 4.35 37.56 -0.46
N THR A 305 3.95 38.50 0.40
CA THR A 305 4.57 39.85 0.48
C THR A 305 5.38 39.99 1.77
N PHE A 306 6.33 40.93 1.83
CA PHE A 306 7.13 41.17 3.04
C PHE A 306 6.25 41.58 4.22
N GLN A 307 5.20 42.37 3.99
CA GLN A 307 4.24 42.73 5.04
C GLN A 307 3.46 41.50 5.55
N ARG A 308 2.97 40.62 4.65
CA ARG A 308 2.24 39.41 5.05
C ARG A 308 3.13 38.42 5.79
N ALA A 309 4.36 38.22 5.31
CA ALA A 309 5.32 37.34 5.94
C ALA A 309 5.71 37.82 7.35
N PHE A 310 5.81 39.14 7.55
CA PHE A 310 6.02 39.73 8.87
C PHE A 310 4.79 39.58 9.78
N MET A 311 3.58 39.88 9.28
CA MET A 311 2.34 39.74 10.06
C MET A 311 2.05 38.27 10.44
N GLY A 312 2.44 37.32 9.60
CA GLY A 312 2.34 35.88 9.86
C GLY A 312 3.41 35.31 10.79
N GLY A 313 4.41 36.10 11.17
CA GLY A 313 5.50 35.68 12.06
C GLY A 313 6.64 34.89 11.39
N SER A 314 6.56 34.63 10.09
CA SER A 314 7.58 33.91 9.31
C SER A 314 8.82 34.76 9.01
N VAL A 315 8.71 36.08 9.19
CA VAL A 315 9.81 37.04 8.99
C VAL A 315 9.92 37.94 10.22
N LYS A 316 11.15 38.21 10.67
CA LYS A 316 11.43 39.17 11.74
C LYS A 316 11.91 40.49 11.14
N MET A 317 11.42 41.61 11.66
CA MET A 317 11.80 42.96 11.19
C MET A 317 12.31 43.82 12.36
N LYS A 318 13.34 44.62 12.10
CA LYS A 318 13.85 45.66 13.01
C LYS A 318 14.07 46.95 12.21
N GLY A 319 13.37 48.04 12.55
CA GLY A 319 13.44 49.31 11.80
C GLY A 319 12.11 50.05 11.71
N ASP A 320 11.97 50.96 10.75
CA ASP A 320 10.72 51.70 10.52
C ASP A 320 9.68 50.85 9.77
N PHE A 321 8.57 50.55 10.45
CA PHE A 321 7.44 49.80 9.92
C PHE A 321 6.78 50.44 8.69
N LYS A 322 6.80 51.77 8.57
CA LYS A 322 6.20 52.45 7.41
C LYS A 322 6.99 52.14 6.14
N LEU A 323 8.30 51.99 6.25
CA LEU A 323 9.19 51.67 5.12
C LEU A 323 9.06 50.22 4.66
N LEU A 324 8.68 49.28 5.54
CA LEU A 324 8.36 47.90 5.15
C LEU A 324 7.18 47.85 4.17
N ARG A 325 6.14 48.66 4.41
CA ARG A 325 4.97 48.73 3.51
C ARG A 325 5.36 49.31 2.14
N SER A 326 6.28 50.26 2.12
CA SER A 326 6.81 50.81 0.86
C SER A 326 7.64 49.76 0.10
N MET A 327 8.27 48.81 0.78
CA MET A 327 9.05 47.74 0.15
C MET A 327 8.19 46.83 -0.74
N ASP A 328 6.98 46.47 -0.28
CA ASP A 328 6.01 45.72 -1.09
C ASP A 328 5.49 46.50 -2.31
N GLN A 329 5.62 47.83 -2.31
CA GLN A 329 5.26 48.68 -3.46
C GLN A 329 6.43 48.89 -4.42
N LEU A 330 7.66 48.80 -3.94
CA LEU A 330 8.88 48.96 -4.72
C LEU A 330 9.22 47.71 -5.53
N PHE A 331 8.73 46.54 -5.11
CA PHE A 331 8.91 45.28 -5.82
C PHE A 331 7.53 44.75 -6.20
N GLU A 332 7.33 44.45 -7.49
CA GLU A 332 6.07 43.87 -7.97
C GLU A 332 6.00 42.39 -7.54
N LEU A 333 5.56 42.17 -6.30
CA LEU A 333 5.56 40.88 -5.59
C LEU A 333 4.20 40.17 -5.65
N MET A 334 3.25 40.63 -6.46
CA MET A 334 2.04 39.87 -6.76
C MET A 334 1.81 39.87 -8.27
N SER A 335 1.83 38.68 -8.87
CA SER A 335 1.20 38.44 -10.16
C SER A 335 -0.31 38.34 -9.93
N GLU A 336 -1.11 39.15 -10.64
CA GLU A 336 -2.56 38.91 -10.75
C GLU A 336 -2.88 37.53 -11.33
#